data_AF-A0A2A4B6F7-F1
#
_entry.id   AF-A0A2A4B6F7-F1
#
_cell.length_a   1.000
_cell.length_b   1.000
_cell.length_c   1.000
_cell.angle_alpha   90.00
_cell.angle_beta   90.00
_cell.angle_gamma   90.00
#
_symmetry.space_group_name_H-M   'P 1'
#
loop_
_entity.id
_entity.type
_entity.pdbx_description
1 polymer ?
#
loop_
_entity_poly.entity_id
_entity_poly.type
_entity_poly.pdbx_seq_one_letter_code
_entity_poly.pdbx_strand_id
1 'polypeptide(L)'
;MREAGTSYRAAIVLTTCLFFLWGMANNLNDILIAQFRKAFVLSDFETSFVQQAFYLGYFLLAVPAAMLTRARGYKAAIVTGLALYAAGALLFYPAAHFGEYRYFLAALFVIAAGLAFLETSANPLMTEIGDPAGAARRLNWAQAANPVGTVVGVLIGKYFILSEIAHDEAALAAMAPAARDALLRQEVIAVQTPYLIIGLVVLGFAIAAALIRFPGRSADEGNGAHVPFSGVFGQPRLLKAAAAQFFYVGAQVGLWSYTIRYAQANLPGTSERAAADWLFASLVLFGIGRFVGASLMGRIAPPLLLAVFAGTSLILAVAAALLGGQAGLIALVAASFFMSIQFPTIFALGMAGLGPLARAGASLIVMAIIGGAVLTAAMGAVSDMAGINAAMLVAALAFVVVLLFALSVRGATVAVTPAHSH
;
A
#
# COMPACT_ATOMS: atom_id res chain seq x y z
N MET A 1 -9.21 12.98 -33.77
CA MET A 1 -7.97 13.09 -34.58
C MET A 1 -6.78 12.92 -33.67
N ARG A 2 -5.79 12.14 -34.12
CA ARG A 2 -4.58 11.72 -33.41
C ARG A 2 -3.64 12.92 -33.19
N GLU A 3 -3.39 13.33 -31.94
CA GLU A 3 -2.11 13.95 -31.59
C GLU A 3 -1.11 12.84 -31.29
N ALA A 4 -0.46 12.34 -32.34
CA ALA A 4 0.74 11.54 -32.22
C ALA A 4 1.94 12.50 -32.12
N GLY A 5 2.71 12.45 -31.02
CA GLY A 5 3.99 13.17 -30.98
C GLY A 5 4.75 13.13 -29.67
N THR A 6 4.10 13.36 -28.52
CA THR A 6 4.82 13.32 -27.23
C THR A 6 4.58 11.98 -26.56
N SER A 7 5.54 11.08 -26.73
CA SER A 7 5.58 9.81 -26.02
C SER A 7 5.64 10.07 -24.51
N TYR A 8 4.50 9.99 -23.82
CA TYR A 8 4.43 10.03 -22.34
C TYR A 8 5.11 8.82 -21.67
N ARG A 9 5.92 8.05 -22.42
CA ARG A 9 6.74 6.94 -21.91
C ARG A 9 7.57 7.35 -20.71
N ALA A 10 8.18 8.54 -20.72
CA ALA A 10 8.95 9.02 -19.57
C ALA A 10 8.07 9.17 -18.31
N ALA A 11 6.87 9.74 -18.45
CA ALA A 11 5.93 9.86 -17.34
C ALA A 11 5.42 8.50 -16.87
N ILE A 12 5.14 7.55 -17.78
CA ILE A 12 4.75 6.18 -17.45
C ILE A 12 5.88 5.47 -16.71
N VAL A 13 7.11 5.49 -17.23
CA VAL A 13 8.28 4.85 -16.61
C VAL A 13 8.52 5.42 -15.21
N LEU A 14 8.53 6.74 -15.08
CA LEU A 14 8.65 7.41 -13.79
C LEU A 14 7.54 6.97 -12.84
N THR A 15 6.28 6.99 -13.28
CA THR A 15 5.13 6.59 -12.45
C THR A 15 5.21 5.12 -12.03
N THR A 16 5.72 4.24 -12.90
CA THR A 16 6.03 2.84 -12.54
C THR A 16 7.12 2.76 -11.47
N CYS A 17 8.18 3.58 -11.57
CA CYS A 17 9.19 3.68 -10.51
C CYS A 17 8.62 4.20 -9.18
N LEU A 18 7.57 5.04 -9.20
CA LEU A 18 6.89 5.47 -7.97
C LEU A 18 6.27 4.29 -7.24
N PHE A 19 5.67 3.34 -7.95
CA PHE A 19 5.12 2.12 -7.33
C PHE A 19 6.19 1.24 -6.70
N PHE A 20 7.39 1.18 -7.29
CA PHE A 20 8.56 0.56 -6.67
C PHE A 20 8.97 1.29 -5.39
N LEU A 21 9.12 2.62 -5.43
CA LEU A 21 9.47 3.43 -4.25
C LEU A 21 8.45 3.26 -3.13
N TRP A 22 7.16 3.19 -3.48
CA TRP A 22 6.09 2.95 -2.51
C TRP A 22 6.20 1.57 -1.84
N GLY A 23 6.44 0.51 -2.62
CA GLY A 23 6.61 -0.84 -2.06
C GLY A 23 7.78 -0.89 -1.09
N MET A 24 8.89 -0.24 -1.44
CA MET A 24 10.05 -0.09 -0.57
C MET A 24 9.71 0.70 0.70
N ALA A 25 9.01 1.82 0.58
CA ALA A 25 8.61 2.69 1.69
C ALA A 25 7.77 1.96 2.75
N ASN A 26 6.73 1.26 2.31
CA ASN A 26 5.81 0.56 3.22
C ASN A 26 6.56 -0.49 4.06
N ASN A 27 7.45 -1.26 3.44
CA ASN A 27 8.18 -2.32 4.15
C ASN A 27 9.28 -1.75 5.04
N LEU A 28 9.93 -0.65 4.63
CA LEU A 28 10.87 0.05 5.49
C LEU A 28 10.17 0.68 6.70
N ASN A 29 8.92 1.11 6.58
CA ASN A 29 8.11 1.56 7.70
C ASN A 29 7.89 0.44 8.73
N ASP A 30 7.53 -0.76 8.29
CA ASP A 30 7.34 -1.90 9.20
C ASP A 30 8.65 -2.27 9.91
N ILE A 31 9.78 -2.18 9.21
CA ILE A 31 11.12 -2.39 9.79
C ILE A 31 11.49 -1.30 10.80
N LEU A 32 11.14 -0.04 10.50
CA LEU A 32 11.34 1.06 11.44
C LEU A 32 10.54 0.87 12.73
N ILE A 33 9.30 0.38 12.65
CA ILE A 33 8.49 0.10 13.85
C ILE A 33 9.23 -0.87 14.77
N ALA A 34 9.76 -1.96 14.21
CA ALA A 34 10.55 -2.93 14.97
C ALA A 34 11.83 -2.30 15.56
N GLN A 35 12.52 -1.47 14.77
CA GLN A 35 13.73 -0.78 15.20
C GLN A 35 13.47 0.25 16.31
N PHE A 36 12.39 1.03 16.22
CA PHE A 36 12.02 2.01 17.23
C PHE A 36 11.53 1.37 18.52
N ARG A 37 10.84 0.23 18.42
CA ARG A 37 10.50 -0.57 19.61
C ARG A 37 11.76 -0.92 20.39
N LYS A 38 12.82 -1.37 19.70
CA LYS A 38 14.12 -1.69 20.30
C LYS A 38 14.85 -0.44 20.82
N ALA A 39 14.95 0.60 20.00
CA ALA A 39 15.76 1.77 20.27
C ALA A 39 15.20 2.68 21.37
N PHE A 40 13.88 2.76 21.51
CA PHE A 40 13.20 3.62 22.48
C PHE A 40 12.49 2.85 23.61
N VAL A 41 12.57 1.51 23.61
CA VAL A 41 11.87 0.64 24.57
C VAL A 41 10.38 0.99 24.63
N LEU A 42 9.75 1.07 23.46
CA LEU A 42 8.36 1.51 23.32
C LEU A 42 7.40 0.42 23.76
N SER A 43 6.30 0.84 24.37
CA SER A 43 5.13 0.01 24.62
C SER A 43 4.43 -0.40 23.32
N ASP A 44 3.63 -1.46 23.37
CA ASP A 44 2.78 -1.87 22.24
C ASP A 44 1.81 -0.76 21.80
N PHE A 45 1.35 0.07 22.74
CA PHE A 45 0.52 1.23 22.43
C PHE A 45 1.29 2.28 21.60
N GLU A 46 2.49 2.65 22.02
CA GLU A 46 3.32 3.64 21.32
C GLU A 46 3.75 3.15 19.93
N THR A 47 4.09 1.87 19.78
CA THR A 47 4.41 1.28 18.47
C THR A 47 3.20 1.25 17.54
N SER A 48 2.00 0.97 18.07
CA SER A 48 0.76 1.04 17.28
C SER A 48 0.47 2.47 16.79
N PHE A 49 0.90 3.49 17.55
CA PHE A 49 0.71 4.89 17.17
C PHE A 49 1.53 5.28 15.93
N VAL A 50 2.70 4.66 15.71
CA VAL A 50 3.48 4.81 14.47
C VAL A 50 2.64 4.41 13.25
N GLN A 51 2.02 3.23 13.33
CA GLN A 51 1.19 2.70 12.26
C GLN A 51 -0.07 3.57 12.06
N GLN A 52 -0.71 4.00 13.14
CA GLN A 52 -1.85 4.91 13.08
C GLN A 52 -1.49 6.25 12.43
N ALA A 53 -0.36 6.86 12.80
CA ALA A 53 0.11 8.12 12.20
C ALA A 53 0.35 7.98 10.69
N PHE A 54 0.93 6.85 10.26
CA PHE A 54 1.13 6.55 8.85
C PHE A 54 -0.20 6.45 8.08
N TYR A 55 -1.16 5.66 8.56
CA TYR A 55 -2.47 5.52 7.93
C TYR A 55 -3.32 6.81 8.00
N LEU A 56 -3.18 7.58 9.08
CA LEU A 56 -3.84 8.86 9.22
C LEU A 56 -3.30 9.88 8.19
N GLY A 57 -2.01 9.84 7.88
CA GLY A 57 -1.41 10.62 6.80
C GLY A 57 -2.09 10.35 5.45
N TYR A 58 -2.32 9.08 5.11
CA TYR A 58 -3.09 8.69 3.92
C TYR A 58 -4.51 9.23 3.93
N PHE A 59 -5.20 9.12 5.07
CA PHE A 59 -6.59 9.55 5.18
C PHE A 59 -6.74 11.07 5.08
N LEU A 60 -5.93 11.83 5.82
CA LEU A 60 -6.06 13.28 5.88
C LEU A 60 -5.57 13.96 4.60
N LEU A 61 -4.51 13.46 3.97
CA LEU A 61 -3.81 14.18 2.92
C LEU A 61 -4.17 13.73 1.49
N ALA A 62 -4.96 12.66 1.34
CA ALA A 62 -5.53 12.29 0.05
C ALA A 62 -6.42 13.39 -0.56
N VAL A 63 -7.27 14.05 0.24
CA VAL A 63 -8.14 15.13 -0.27
C VAL A 63 -7.32 16.36 -0.71
N PRO A 64 -6.40 16.91 0.11
CA PRO A 64 -5.46 17.95 -0.33
C PRO A 64 -4.68 17.57 -1.58
N ALA A 65 -4.23 16.32 -1.70
CA ALA A 65 -3.53 15.84 -2.89
C ALA A 65 -4.42 15.88 -4.15
N ALA A 66 -5.68 15.44 -4.05
CA ALA A 66 -6.64 15.53 -5.14
C ALA A 66 -6.95 16.99 -5.52
N MET A 67 -7.05 17.89 -4.54
CA MET A 67 -7.23 19.33 -4.77
C MET A 67 -6.04 19.92 -5.52
N LEU A 68 -4.81 19.59 -5.13
CA LEU A 68 -3.60 20.04 -5.83
C LEU A 68 -3.54 19.49 -7.25
N THR A 69 -3.84 18.20 -7.42
CA THR A 69 -3.91 17.54 -8.73
C THR A 69 -4.95 18.23 -9.62
N ARG A 70 -6.08 18.65 -9.05
CA ARG A 70 -7.14 19.38 -9.77
C ARG A 70 -6.71 20.78 -10.18
N ALA A 71 -6.04 21.50 -9.28
CA ALA A 71 -5.66 22.88 -9.49
C ALA A 71 -4.46 23.04 -10.44
N ARG A 72 -3.44 22.17 -10.29
CA ARG A 72 -2.13 22.30 -10.95
C ARG A 72 -1.71 21.08 -11.77
N GLY A 73 -2.56 20.05 -11.88
CA GLY A 73 -2.30 18.84 -12.65
C GLY A 73 -1.47 17.78 -11.93
N TYR A 74 -1.35 16.60 -12.55
CA TYR A 74 -0.64 15.44 -11.99
C TYR A 74 0.83 15.72 -11.67
N LYS A 75 1.52 16.47 -12.53
CA LYS A 75 2.93 16.83 -12.31
C LYS A 75 3.14 17.53 -10.97
N ALA A 76 2.31 18.52 -10.65
CA ALA A 76 2.45 19.29 -9.41
C ALA A 76 2.24 18.41 -8.17
N ALA A 77 1.26 17.50 -8.21
CA ALA A 77 1.01 16.56 -7.12
C ALA A 77 2.13 15.54 -6.95
N ILE A 78 2.64 14.96 -8.05
CA ILE A 78 3.74 13.98 -8.01
C ILE A 78 5.03 14.62 -7.50
N VAL A 79 5.40 15.81 -8.00
CA VAL A 79 6.61 16.53 -7.54
C VAL A 79 6.48 16.89 -6.07
N THR A 80 5.31 17.38 -5.63
CA THR A 80 5.06 17.69 -4.21
C THR A 80 5.15 16.43 -3.35
N GLY A 81 4.57 15.32 -3.79
CA GLY A 81 4.62 14.04 -3.08
C GLY A 81 6.05 13.51 -2.93
N LEU A 82 6.85 13.54 -4.01
CA LEU A 82 8.26 13.15 -3.98
C LEU A 82 9.10 14.09 -3.10
N ALA A 83 8.84 15.39 -3.14
CA ALA A 83 9.54 16.36 -2.30
C ALA A 83 9.21 16.16 -0.82
N LEU A 84 7.94 15.93 -0.46
CA LEU A 84 7.52 15.59 0.90
C LEU A 84 8.15 14.27 1.36
N TYR A 85 8.13 13.24 0.52
CA TYR A 85 8.79 11.98 0.83
C TYR A 85 10.27 12.20 1.12
N ALA A 86 11.00 12.88 0.22
CA ALA A 86 12.42 13.14 0.37
C ALA A 86 12.69 13.95 1.65
N ALA A 87 11.91 15.01 1.91
CA ALA A 87 12.01 15.80 3.13
C ALA A 87 11.80 14.95 4.38
N GLY A 88 10.76 14.12 4.41
CA GLY A 88 10.49 13.19 5.50
C GLY A 88 11.65 12.23 5.74
N ALA A 89 12.21 11.63 4.69
CA ALA A 89 13.38 10.75 4.81
C ALA A 89 14.64 11.49 5.29
N LEU A 90 14.89 12.71 4.81
CA LEU A 90 16.03 13.52 5.27
C LEU A 90 15.88 13.97 6.72
N LEU A 91 14.64 14.17 7.21
CA LEU A 91 14.36 14.52 8.62
C LEU A 91 14.74 13.41 9.61
N PHE A 92 14.94 12.16 9.17
CA PHE A 92 15.46 11.10 10.04
C PHE A 92 16.89 11.38 10.53
N TYR A 93 17.69 12.09 9.74
CA TYR A 93 19.06 12.45 10.13
C TYR A 93 19.09 13.35 11.38
N PRO A 94 18.43 14.52 11.41
CA PRO A 94 18.35 15.33 12.62
C PRO A 94 17.53 14.66 13.72
N ALA A 95 16.46 13.91 13.41
CA ALA A 95 15.68 13.18 14.41
C ALA A 95 16.54 12.20 15.21
N ALA A 96 17.44 11.48 14.54
CA ALA A 96 18.38 10.58 15.17
C ALA A 96 19.48 11.29 15.96
N HIS A 97 19.84 12.51 15.59
CA HIS A 97 20.78 13.31 16.38
C HIS A 97 20.16 13.78 17.71
N PHE A 98 18.89 14.20 17.67
CA PHE A 98 18.14 14.55 18.89
C PHE A 98 17.79 13.32 19.73
N GLY A 99 17.59 12.16 19.10
CA GLY A 99 17.35 10.90 19.79
C GLY A 99 16.02 10.89 20.54
N GLU A 100 14.99 11.56 20.01
CA GLU A 100 13.65 11.52 20.59
C GLU A 100 12.63 10.96 19.60
N TYR A 101 11.81 10.03 20.08
CA TYR A 101 10.78 9.34 19.31
C TYR A 101 9.83 10.29 18.56
N ARG A 102 9.47 11.44 19.15
CA ARG A 102 8.54 12.41 18.53
C ARG A 102 9.02 12.95 17.18
N TYR A 103 10.33 13.14 17.00
CA TYR A 103 10.89 13.70 15.76
C TYR A 103 10.86 12.66 14.65
N PHE A 104 11.09 11.39 14.98
CA PHE A 104 10.92 10.28 14.06
C PHE A 104 9.47 10.11 13.62
N LEU A 105 8.54 10.23 14.56
CA LEU A 105 7.11 10.16 14.24
C LEU A 105 6.68 11.32 13.32
N ALA A 106 7.16 12.54 13.57
CA ALA A 106 6.93 13.68 12.70
C ALA A 106 7.52 13.47 11.30
N ALA A 107 8.76 12.98 11.21
CA ALA A 107 9.41 12.65 9.95
C ALA A 107 8.62 11.58 9.16
N LEU A 108 8.15 10.55 9.85
CA LEU A 108 7.32 9.50 9.26
C LEU A 108 5.97 10.03 8.76
N PHE A 109 5.33 10.93 9.52
CA PHE A 109 4.09 11.58 9.07
C PHE A 109 4.30 12.38 7.78
N VAL A 110 5.46 13.04 7.62
CA VAL A 110 5.83 13.74 6.38
C VAL A 110 6.07 12.76 5.22
N ILE A 111 6.65 11.58 5.47
CA ILE A 111 6.75 10.51 4.45
C ILE A 111 5.35 10.03 4.05
N ALA A 112 4.48 9.76 5.01
CA ALA A 112 3.10 9.34 4.78
C ALA A 112 2.32 10.39 3.97
N ALA A 113 2.54 11.68 4.25
CA ALA A 113 2.02 12.77 3.44
C ALA A 113 2.48 12.68 1.99
N GLY A 114 3.78 12.53 1.75
CA GLY A 114 4.33 12.37 0.41
C GLY A 114 3.71 11.19 -0.34
N LEU A 115 3.61 10.03 0.31
CA LEU A 115 2.99 8.84 -0.24
C LEU A 115 1.50 9.03 -0.57
N ALA A 116 0.73 9.72 0.28
CA ALA A 116 -0.67 10.04 0.00
C ALA A 116 -0.83 10.87 -1.29
N PHE A 117 0.07 11.84 -1.51
CA PHE A 117 0.11 12.62 -2.74
C PHE A 117 0.45 11.77 -3.96
N LEU A 118 1.42 10.87 -3.83
CA LEU A 118 1.81 9.96 -4.91
C LEU A 118 0.68 8.99 -5.26
N GLU A 119 0.06 8.34 -4.28
CA GLU A 119 -1.06 7.40 -4.52
C GLU A 119 -2.27 8.09 -5.16
N THR A 120 -2.60 9.30 -4.69
CA THR A 120 -3.76 10.06 -5.21
C THR A 120 -3.53 10.60 -6.62
N SER A 121 -2.28 10.62 -7.10
CA SER A 121 -1.94 11.15 -8.43
C SER A 121 -1.46 10.08 -9.42
N ALA A 122 -0.63 9.14 -9.00
CA ALA A 122 -0.02 8.09 -9.85
C ALA A 122 -1.05 7.07 -10.35
N ASN A 123 -1.94 6.58 -9.47
CA ASN A 123 -2.98 5.63 -9.86
C ASN A 123 -3.95 6.20 -10.92
N PRO A 124 -4.60 7.36 -10.70
CA PRO A 124 -5.51 7.91 -11.69
C PRO A 124 -4.78 8.26 -12.99
N LEU A 125 -3.55 8.80 -12.90
CA LEU A 125 -2.71 9.07 -14.07
C LEU A 125 -2.54 7.80 -14.94
N MET A 126 -2.21 6.65 -14.35
CA MET A 126 -2.06 5.40 -15.11
C MET A 126 -3.37 4.86 -15.69
N THR A 127 -4.49 5.10 -15.02
CA THR A 127 -5.80 4.72 -15.55
C THR A 127 -6.26 5.62 -16.69
N GLU A 128 -5.92 6.91 -16.66
CA GLU A 128 -6.31 7.90 -17.66
C GLU A 128 -5.37 7.93 -18.89
N ILE A 129 -4.09 7.56 -18.73
CA ILE A 129 -3.15 7.50 -19.86
C ILE A 129 -3.54 6.36 -20.81
N GLY A 130 -3.96 6.71 -22.03
CA GLY A 130 -4.24 5.75 -23.10
C GLY A 130 -5.69 5.27 -23.13
N ASP A 131 -5.93 4.12 -23.77
CA ASP A 131 -7.29 3.60 -23.98
C ASP A 131 -7.98 3.22 -22.65
N PRO A 132 -9.17 3.76 -22.33
CA PRO A 132 -9.93 3.37 -21.13
C PRO A 132 -10.14 1.86 -20.97
N ALA A 133 -10.30 1.10 -22.07
CA ALA A 133 -10.51 -0.34 -21.99
C ALA A 133 -9.31 -1.09 -21.37
N GLY A 134 -8.10 -0.55 -21.55
CA GLY A 134 -6.85 -1.11 -21.01
C GLY A 134 -6.44 -0.59 -19.63
N ALA A 135 -7.23 0.28 -18.99
CA ALA A 135 -6.84 1.00 -17.76
C ALA A 135 -6.43 0.08 -16.61
N ALA A 136 -7.26 -0.91 -16.29
CA ALA A 136 -6.97 -1.88 -15.22
C ALA A 136 -5.68 -2.67 -15.50
N ARG A 137 -5.48 -3.10 -16.76
CA ARG A 137 -4.29 -3.84 -17.16
C ARG A 137 -3.03 -2.98 -17.03
N ARG A 138 -3.04 -1.74 -17.53
CA ARG A 138 -1.91 -0.81 -17.40
C ARG A 138 -1.54 -0.55 -15.94
N LEU A 139 -2.54 -0.26 -15.12
CA LEU A 139 -2.31 -0.01 -13.70
C LEU A 139 -1.71 -1.24 -13.01
N ASN A 140 -2.20 -2.45 -13.32
CA ASN A 140 -1.64 -3.70 -12.78
C ASN A 140 -0.19 -3.92 -13.22
N TRP A 141 0.16 -3.65 -14.49
CA TRP A 141 1.54 -3.73 -14.96
C TRP A 141 2.45 -2.71 -14.29
N ALA A 142 1.98 -1.47 -14.10
CA ALA A 142 2.73 -0.45 -13.38
C ALA A 142 2.96 -0.84 -11.92
N GLN A 143 1.92 -1.34 -11.24
CA GLN A 143 2.01 -1.81 -9.86
C GLN A 143 2.77 -3.14 -9.71
N ALA A 144 3.13 -3.85 -10.79
CA ALA A 144 4.01 -5.01 -10.70
C ALA A 144 5.44 -4.65 -10.26
N ALA A 145 5.82 -3.37 -10.35
CA ALA A 145 7.06 -2.85 -9.78
C ALA A 145 7.02 -2.77 -8.24
N ASN A 146 5.82 -2.71 -7.64
CA ASN A 146 5.64 -2.56 -6.19
C ASN A 146 6.17 -3.77 -5.39
N PRO A 147 5.82 -5.03 -5.71
CA PRO A 147 6.41 -6.19 -5.04
C PRO A 147 7.94 -6.26 -5.14
N VAL A 148 8.52 -5.78 -6.25
CA VAL A 148 9.99 -5.69 -6.40
C VAL A 148 10.55 -4.69 -5.40
N GLY A 149 9.89 -3.53 -5.27
CA GLY A 149 10.23 -2.53 -4.26
C GLY A 149 10.11 -3.04 -2.83
N THR A 150 9.05 -3.78 -2.52
CA THR A 150 8.83 -4.47 -1.24
C THR A 150 10.03 -5.34 -0.90
N VAL A 151 10.45 -6.24 -1.81
CA VAL A 151 11.59 -7.13 -1.57
C VAL A 151 12.87 -6.33 -1.33
N VAL A 152 13.14 -5.32 -2.15
CA VAL A 152 14.33 -4.46 -1.98
C VAL A 152 14.29 -3.73 -0.64
N GLY A 153 13.14 -3.18 -0.24
CA GLY A 153 12.97 -2.53 1.06
C GLY A 153 13.21 -3.46 2.24
N VAL A 154 12.70 -4.70 2.17
CA VAL A 154 12.97 -5.72 3.18
C VAL A 154 14.45 -6.05 3.27
N LEU A 155 15.14 -6.22 2.13
CA LEU A 155 16.58 -6.51 2.12
C LEU A 155 17.40 -5.33 2.68
N ILE A 156 17.05 -4.10 2.31
CA ILE A 156 17.70 -2.90 2.85
C ILE A 156 17.53 -2.85 4.37
N GLY A 157 16.30 -2.97 4.85
CA GLY A 157 16.04 -2.89 6.28
C GLY A 157 16.67 -4.04 7.07
N LYS A 158 16.68 -5.27 6.52
CA LYS A 158 17.33 -6.43 7.14
C LYS A 158 18.84 -6.26 7.29
N TYR A 159 19.53 -5.79 6.26
CA TYR A 159 21.00 -5.77 6.25
C TYR A 159 21.61 -4.45 6.74
N PHE A 160 20.87 -3.34 6.67
CA PHE A 160 21.41 -2.01 6.96
C PHE A 160 20.70 -1.28 8.11
N ILE A 161 19.52 -1.73 8.56
CA ILE A 161 18.77 -1.06 9.65
C ILE A 161 18.68 -1.95 10.89
N LEU A 162 18.23 -3.20 10.72
CA LEU A 162 18.01 -4.10 11.84
C LEU A 162 19.34 -4.62 12.39
N SER A 163 19.50 -4.52 13.71
CA SER A 163 20.56 -5.20 14.44
C SER A 163 20.18 -6.66 14.73
N GLU A 164 21.16 -7.57 14.61
CA GLU A 164 21.02 -8.99 14.99
C GLU A 164 20.94 -9.19 16.51
N ILE A 165 21.14 -8.13 17.29
CA ILE A 165 21.08 -8.17 18.75
C ILE A 165 19.60 -8.20 19.14
N ALA A 166 19.14 -9.36 19.62
CA ALA A 166 17.90 -9.46 20.36
C ALA A 166 18.15 -8.82 21.73
N HIS A 167 17.55 -7.65 21.96
CA HIS A 167 17.61 -7.01 23.27
C HIS A 167 16.69 -7.76 24.22
N ASP A 168 17.27 -8.61 25.06
CA ASP A 168 16.57 -9.10 26.24
C ASP A 168 16.45 -7.94 27.24
N GLU A 169 15.23 -7.58 27.65
CA GLU A 169 14.97 -6.51 28.62
C GLU A 169 15.71 -6.76 29.94
N ALA A 170 15.86 -8.03 30.34
CA ALA A 170 16.63 -8.40 31.53
C ALA A 170 18.13 -8.13 31.34
N ALA A 171 18.66 -8.39 30.15
CA ALA A 171 20.05 -8.10 29.80
C ALA A 171 20.29 -6.57 29.74
N LEU A 172 19.38 -5.80 29.13
CA LEU A 172 19.44 -4.33 29.11
C LEU A 172 19.38 -3.73 30.52
N ALA A 173 18.56 -4.29 31.41
CA ALA A 173 18.45 -3.84 32.80
C ALA A 173 19.71 -4.17 33.62
N ALA A 174 20.44 -5.23 33.26
CA ALA A 174 21.69 -5.62 33.90
C ALA A 174 22.92 -4.83 33.40
N MET A 175 22.80 -4.08 32.30
CA MET A 175 23.89 -3.27 31.76
C MET A 175 24.14 -2.02 32.61
N ALA A 176 25.41 -1.59 32.67
CA ALA A 176 25.76 -0.29 33.23
C ALA A 176 25.05 0.84 32.45
N PRO A 177 24.53 1.89 33.12
CA PRO A 177 23.76 2.96 32.46
C PRO A 177 24.45 3.55 31.22
N ALA A 178 25.76 3.82 31.30
CA ALA A 178 26.52 4.35 30.17
C ALA A 178 26.62 3.39 28.98
N ALA A 179 26.71 2.08 29.23
CA ALA A 179 26.75 1.07 28.17
C ALA A 179 25.38 0.88 27.51
N ARG A 180 24.30 0.96 28.31
CA ARG A 180 22.92 0.92 27.82
C ARG A 180 22.62 2.13 26.93
N ASP A 181 22.97 3.33 27.37
CA ASP A 181 22.73 4.56 26.60
C ASP A 181 23.53 4.57 25.29
N ALA A 182 24.77 4.07 25.30
CA ALA A 182 25.58 3.93 24.10
C ALA A 182 24.96 2.95 23.09
N LEU A 183 24.44 1.81 23.57
CA LEU A 183 23.76 0.81 22.75
C LEU A 183 22.48 1.36 22.12
N LEU A 184 21.59 1.97 22.91
CA LEU A 184 20.36 2.56 22.41
C LEU A 184 20.66 3.69 21.40
N ARG A 185 21.68 4.50 21.66
CA ARG A 185 22.12 5.54 20.73
C ARG A 185 22.63 4.95 19.41
N GLN A 186 23.31 3.81 19.44
CA GLN A 186 23.73 3.11 18.22
C GLN A 186 22.52 2.63 17.40
N GLU A 187 21.48 2.10 18.05
CA GLU A 187 20.24 1.68 17.39
C GLU A 187 19.50 2.85 16.73
N VAL A 188 19.51 4.03 17.37
CA VAL A 188 18.94 5.26 16.81
C VAL A 188 19.76 5.78 15.63
N ILE A 189 21.09 5.68 15.67
CA ILE A 189 21.96 6.16 14.58
C ILE A 189 21.91 5.22 13.37
N ALA A 190 21.64 3.93 13.57
CA ALA A 190 21.58 2.93 12.50
C ALA A 190 20.63 3.32 11.35
N VAL A 191 19.52 4.02 11.64
CA VAL A 191 18.56 4.45 10.61
C VAL A 191 19.03 5.66 9.79
N GLN A 192 20.05 6.39 10.23
CA GLN A 192 20.47 7.66 9.60
C GLN A 192 20.95 7.46 8.16
N THR A 193 21.94 6.61 7.96
CA THR A 193 22.59 6.45 6.65
C THR A 193 21.63 5.86 5.60
N PRO A 194 20.85 4.80 5.90
CA PRO A 194 19.86 4.28 4.95
C PRO A 194 18.83 5.33 4.54
N TYR A 195 18.28 6.09 5.50
CA TYR A 195 17.27 7.10 5.20
C TYR A 195 17.84 8.34 4.51
N LEU A 196 19.08 8.72 4.78
CA LEU A 196 19.77 9.77 4.03
C LEU A 196 19.91 9.37 2.55
N ILE A 197 20.37 8.15 2.27
CA ILE A 197 20.50 7.63 0.90
C ILE A 197 19.13 7.60 0.21
N ILE A 198 18.11 7.07 0.88
CA ILE A 198 16.73 7.02 0.34
C ILE A 198 16.24 8.44 0.04
N GLY A 199 16.42 9.39 0.97
CA GLY A 199 16.01 10.78 0.79
C GLY A 199 16.66 11.42 -0.44
N LEU A 200 17.96 11.20 -0.63
CA LEU A 200 18.69 11.71 -1.80
C LEU A 200 18.24 11.06 -3.11
N VAL A 201 18.01 9.75 -3.12
CA VAL A 201 17.49 9.03 -4.30
C VAL A 201 16.11 9.55 -4.68
N VAL A 202 15.20 9.67 -3.70
CA VAL A 202 13.83 10.16 -3.92
C VAL A 202 13.84 11.63 -4.35
N LEU A 203 14.76 12.45 -3.82
CA LEU A 203 14.96 13.82 -4.29
C LEU A 203 15.40 13.85 -5.76
N GLY A 204 16.27 12.92 -6.17
CA GLY A 204 16.61 12.71 -7.59
C GLY A 204 15.38 12.41 -8.45
N PHE A 205 14.48 11.54 -7.97
CA PHE A 205 13.19 11.30 -8.63
C PHE A 205 12.31 12.56 -8.66
N ALA A 206 12.29 13.37 -7.60
CA ALA A 206 11.54 14.62 -7.56
C ALA A 206 12.02 15.60 -8.64
N ILE A 207 13.34 15.74 -8.78
CA ILE A 207 13.97 16.56 -9.82
C ILE A 207 13.64 15.99 -11.21
N ALA A 208 13.79 14.69 -11.42
CA ALA A 208 13.43 14.05 -12.70
C ALA A 208 11.95 14.29 -13.05
N ALA A 209 11.04 14.14 -12.08
CA ALA A 209 9.61 14.42 -12.25
C ALA A 209 9.35 15.90 -12.61
N ALA A 210 10.10 16.83 -12.01
CA ALA A 210 10.00 18.25 -12.31
C ALA A 210 10.49 18.59 -13.73
N LEU A 211 11.41 17.82 -14.29
CA LEU A 211 11.93 18.02 -15.66
C LEU A 211 11.07 17.33 -16.72
N ILE A 212 10.43 16.20 -16.40
CA ILE A 212 9.61 15.43 -17.35
C ILE A 212 8.28 16.16 -17.65
N ARG A 213 7.79 15.96 -18.89
CA ARG A 213 6.45 16.39 -19.31
C ARG A 213 5.44 15.29 -18.99
N PHE A 214 4.39 15.68 -18.27
CA PHE A 214 3.23 14.83 -17.99
C PHE A 214 2.10 15.14 -18.97
N PRO A 215 1.14 14.22 -19.14
CA PRO A 215 -0.12 14.54 -19.81
C PRO A 215 -0.71 15.82 -19.23
N GLY A 216 -1.09 16.74 -20.11
CA GLY A 216 -1.72 18.00 -19.73
C GLY A 216 -3.10 17.77 -19.11
N ARG A 217 -3.72 18.86 -18.64
CA ARG A 217 -5.12 18.88 -18.22
C ARG A 217 -5.98 18.29 -19.35
N SER A 218 -6.88 17.36 -19.02
CA SER A 218 -7.80 16.81 -20.03
C SER A 218 -8.66 17.93 -20.62
N ALA A 219 -9.00 17.85 -21.91
CA ALA A 219 -9.72 18.90 -22.63
C ALA A 219 -11.08 19.30 -22.01
N ASP A 220 -11.66 18.45 -21.16
CA ASP A 220 -12.87 18.74 -20.36
C ASP A 220 -12.67 19.83 -19.29
N GLU A 221 -11.43 20.26 -19.03
CA GLU A 221 -11.10 21.22 -17.98
C GLU A 221 -11.29 22.69 -18.38
N GLY A 222 -11.61 22.98 -19.64
CA GLY A 222 -11.84 24.35 -20.13
C GLY A 222 -13.24 24.90 -19.88
N ASN A 223 -14.24 24.03 -19.65
CA ASN A 223 -15.67 24.44 -19.63
C ASN A 223 -16.51 23.80 -18.50
N GLY A 224 -15.90 23.03 -17.59
CA GLY A 224 -16.64 22.29 -16.56
C GLY A 224 -16.88 23.08 -15.28
N ALA A 225 -18.15 23.28 -14.92
CA ALA A 225 -18.59 23.85 -13.64
C ALA A 225 -17.82 23.29 -12.43
N HIS A 226 -17.69 24.09 -11.36
CA HIS A 226 -17.16 23.64 -10.08
C HIS A 226 -17.96 22.43 -9.57
N VAL A 227 -17.52 21.21 -9.88
CA VAL A 227 -18.13 20.02 -9.28
C VAL A 227 -17.68 19.96 -7.83
N PRO A 228 -18.61 20.06 -6.86
CA PRO A 228 -18.26 19.97 -5.45
C PRO A 228 -17.79 18.56 -5.12
N PHE A 229 -16.92 18.43 -4.12
CA PHE A 229 -16.44 17.13 -3.65
C PHE A 229 -17.61 16.19 -3.32
N SER A 230 -18.74 16.73 -2.83
CA SER A 230 -19.95 15.96 -2.52
C SER A 230 -20.51 15.15 -3.70
N GLY A 231 -20.19 15.51 -4.94
CA GLY A 231 -20.59 14.75 -6.14
C GLY A 231 -20.06 13.31 -6.15
N VAL A 232 -18.96 13.02 -5.43
CA VAL A 232 -18.42 11.65 -5.30
C VAL A 232 -19.38 10.72 -4.55
N PHE A 233 -20.17 11.24 -3.61
CA PHE A 233 -21.15 10.44 -2.85
C PHE A 233 -22.38 10.09 -3.70
N GLY A 234 -22.59 10.78 -4.82
CA GLY A 234 -23.62 10.44 -5.80
C GLY A 234 -23.22 9.32 -6.77
N GLN A 235 -22.03 8.71 -6.62
CA GLN A 235 -21.51 7.69 -7.53
C GLN A 235 -21.46 6.31 -6.86
N PRO A 236 -22.51 5.47 -6.99
CA PRO A 236 -22.59 4.18 -6.30
C PRO A 236 -21.43 3.24 -6.59
N ARG A 237 -20.91 3.23 -7.82
CA ARG A 237 -19.76 2.39 -8.20
C ARG A 237 -18.51 2.78 -7.43
N LEU A 238 -18.25 4.09 -7.33
CA LEU A 238 -17.10 4.63 -6.61
C LEU A 238 -17.20 4.34 -5.11
N LEU A 239 -18.38 4.50 -4.51
CA LEU A 239 -18.59 4.19 -3.09
C LEU A 239 -18.37 2.69 -2.80
N LYS A 240 -18.88 1.81 -3.66
CA LYS A 240 -18.63 0.36 -3.54
C LYS A 240 -17.15 0.03 -3.74
N ALA A 241 -16.46 0.73 -4.64
CA ALA A 241 -15.02 0.55 -4.83
C ALA A 241 -14.23 1.02 -3.60
N ALA A 242 -14.57 2.17 -3.01
CA ALA A 242 -13.94 2.66 -1.78
C ALA A 242 -14.17 1.69 -0.60
N ALA A 243 -15.38 1.14 -0.46
CA ALA A 243 -15.66 0.10 0.52
C ALA A 243 -14.83 -1.17 0.25
N ALA A 244 -14.84 -1.68 -0.99
CA ALA A 244 -14.02 -2.84 -1.37
C ALA A 244 -12.53 -2.61 -1.10
N GLN A 245 -12.04 -1.40 -1.37
CA GLN A 245 -10.66 -1.01 -1.11
C GLN A 245 -10.34 -1.01 0.39
N PHE A 246 -11.23 -0.46 1.22
CA PHE A 246 -11.10 -0.44 2.68
C PHE A 246 -10.96 -1.86 3.23
N PHE A 247 -11.86 -2.75 2.84
CA PHE A 247 -11.84 -4.14 3.28
C PHE A 247 -10.63 -4.89 2.72
N TYR A 248 -10.29 -4.70 1.44
CA TYR A 248 -9.12 -5.33 0.83
C TYR A 248 -7.82 -4.97 1.56
N VAL A 249 -7.57 -3.68 1.80
CA VAL A 249 -6.32 -3.23 2.47
C VAL A 249 -6.28 -3.78 3.89
N GLY A 250 -7.41 -3.79 4.59
CA GLY A 250 -7.55 -4.42 5.90
C GLY A 250 -7.19 -5.91 5.91
N ALA A 251 -7.74 -6.68 4.96
CA ALA A 251 -7.44 -8.10 4.83
C ALA A 251 -5.97 -8.36 4.50
N GLN A 252 -5.39 -7.59 3.57
CA GLN A 252 -4.00 -7.74 3.16
C GLN A 252 -3.05 -7.49 4.33
N VAL A 253 -3.17 -6.33 4.97
CA VAL A 253 -2.29 -5.93 6.07
C VAL A 253 -2.48 -6.89 7.24
N GLY A 254 -3.72 -7.26 7.55
CA GLY A 254 -4.04 -8.20 8.61
C GLY A 254 -3.41 -9.58 8.38
N LEU A 255 -3.63 -10.20 7.21
CA LEU A 255 -3.07 -11.53 6.91
C LEU A 255 -1.54 -11.55 7.02
N TRP A 256 -0.85 -10.54 6.50
CA TRP A 256 0.61 -10.45 6.61
C TRP A 256 1.07 -10.20 8.05
N SER A 257 0.44 -9.27 8.76
CA SER A 257 0.78 -8.93 10.15
C SER A 257 0.65 -10.14 11.08
N TYR A 258 -0.35 -10.99 10.85
CA TYR A 258 -0.61 -12.15 11.68
C TYR A 258 0.04 -13.46 11.18
N THR A 259 0.75 -13.45 10.06
CA THR A 259 1.36 -14.69 9.48
C THR A 259 2.32 -15.37 10.45
N ILE A 260 3.22 -14.62 11.09
CA ILE A 260 4.22 -15.16 12.02
C ILE A 260 3.54 -15.79 13.24
N ARG A 261 2.63 -15.03 13.87
CA ARG A 261 1.83 -15.51 15.03
C ARG A 261 0.99 -16.73 14.68
N TYR A 262 0.37 -16.73 13.50
CA TYR A 262 -0.41 -17.86 13.01
C TYR A 262 0.46 -19.11 12.84
N ALA A 263 1.65 -18.98 12.25
CA ALA A 263 2.59 -20.09 12.09
C ALA A 263 3.02 -20.68 13.45
N GLN A 264 3.37 -19.83 14.41
CA GLN A 264 3.79 -20.27 15.74
C GLN A 264 2.66 -20.97 16.52
N ALA A 265 1.43 -20.47 16.41
CA ALA A 265 0.27 -21.06 17.08
C ALA A 265 -0.16 -22.40 16.47
N ASN A 266 -0.04 -22.56 15.15
CA ASN A 266 -0.50 -23.75 14.44
C ASN A 266 0.59 -24.82 14.24
N LEU A 267 1.86 -24.45 14.34
CA LEU A 267 3.01 -25.35 14.23
C LEU A 267 3.93 -25.15 15.45
N PRO A 268 3.60 -25.77 16.59
CA PRO A 268 4.40 -25.65 17.82
C PRO A 268 5.86 -26.03 17.58
N GLY A 269 6.79 -25.22 18.10
CA GLY A 269 8.23 -25.41 17.88
C GLY A 269 8.79 -24.70 16.63
N THR A 270 7.95 -24.02 15.85
CA THR A 270 8.41 -23.17 14.75
C THR A 270 9.16 -21.96 15.32
N SER A 271 10.44 -21.83 14.97
CA SER A 271 11.22 -20.66 15.32
C SER A 271 10.68 -19.41 14.63
N GLU A 272 10.92 -18.23 15.21
CA GLU A 272 10.54 -16.96 14.59
C GLU A 272 11.13 -16.80 13.17
N ARG A 273 12.35 -17.28 12.95
CA ARG A 273 13.00 -17.29 11.64
C ARG A 273 12.25 -18.15 10.62
N ALA A 274 11.87 -19.37 11.02
CA ALA A 274 11.09 -20.26 10.16
C ALA A 274 9.69 -19.67 9.88
N ALA A 275 9.07 -18.99 10.85
CA ALA A 275 7.81 -18.28 10.67
C ALA A 275 7.96 -17.07 9.71
N ALA A 276 9.08 -16.36 9.78
CA ALA A 276 9.39 -15.27 8.87
C ALA A 276 9.61 -15.76 7.42
N ASP A 277 10.13 -16.97 7.21
CA ASP A 277 10.24 -17.58 5.88
C ASP A 277 8.87 -17.76 5.22
N TRP A 278 7.81 -18.07 5.99
CA TRP A 278 6.43 -18.13 5.49
C TRP A 278 5.87 -16.77 5.07
N LEU A 279 6.19 -15.71 5.83
CA LEU A 279 5.85 -14.35 5.45
C LEU A 279 6.59 -13.94 4.18
N PHE A 280 7.88 -14.26 4.07
CA PHE A 280 8.66 -14.02 2.85
C PHE A 280 8.07 -14.75 1.64
N ALA A 281 7.69 -16.02 1.81
CA ALA A 281 7.00 -16.79 0.77
C ALA A 281 5.68 -16.13 0.34
N SER A 282 4.92 -15.57 1.28
CA SER A 282 3.70 -14.80 0.99
C SER A 282 3.97 -13.58 0.11
N LEU A 283 5.02 -12.82 0.40
CA LEU A 283 5.40 -11.64 -0.39
C LEU A 283 5.89 -12.03 -1.79
N VAL A 284 6.63 -13.13 -1.93
CA VAL A 284 7.06 -13.66 -3.22
C VAL A 284 5.85 -14.12 -4.05
N LEU A 285 4.93 -14.87 -3.45
CA LEU A 285 3.69 -15.30 -4.11
C LEU A 285 2.83 -14.12 -4.53
N PHE A 286 2.75 -13.06 -3.71
CA PHE A 286 2.07 -11.82 -4.08
C PHE A 286 2.71 -11.17 -5.32
N GLY A 287 4.04 -11.13 -5.39
CA GLY A 287 4.77 -10.66 -6.56
C GLY A 287 4.45 -11.48 -7.81
N ILE A 288 4.61 -12.81 -7.74
CA ILE A 288 4.32 -13.73 -8.84
C ILE A 288 2.87 -13.58 -9.29
N GLY A 289 1.93 -13.58 -8.35
CA GLY A 289 0.50 -13.40 -8.60
C GLY A 289 0.21 -12.10 -9.34
N ARG A 290 0.94 -11.02 -9.04
CA ARG A 290 0.75 -9.73 -9.71
C ARG A 290 1.19 -9.79 -11.17
N PHE A 291 2.35 -10.38 -11.47
CA PHE A 291 2.82 -10.55 -12.85
C PHE A 291 1.90 -11.48 -13.66
N VAL A 292 1.49 -12.60 -13.05
CA VAL A 292 0.56 -13.54 -13.69
C VAL A 292 -0.80 -12.87 -13.93
N GLY A 293 -1.37 -12.21 -12.93
CA GLY A 293 -2.66 -11.54 -13.02
C GLY A 293 -2.65 -10.39 -14.04
N ALA A 294 -1.62 -9.54 -14.06
CA ALA A 294 -1.45 -8.49 -15.06
C ALA A 294 -1.35 -9.04 -16.50
N SER A 295 -0.75 -10.22 -16.66
CA SER A 295 -0.69 -10.94 -17.94
C SER A 295 -2.05 -11.51 -18.35
N LEU A 296 -2.77 -12.12 -17.40
CA LEU A 296 -4.11 -12.70 -17.63
C LEU A 296 -5.15 -11.64 -18.01
N MET A 297 -5.01 -10.39 -17.55
CA MET A 297 -5.88 -9.28 -17.97
C MET A 297 -5.81 -8.94 -19.47
N GLY A 298 -4.83 -9.46 -20.20
CA GLY A 298 -4.83 -9.39 -21.66
C GLY A 298 -5.85 -10.32 -22.33
N ARG A 299 -6.37 -11.32 -21.60
CA ARG A 299 -7.27 -12.35 -22.11
C ARG A 299 -8.59 -12.47 -21.32
N ILE A 300 -8.56 -12.08 -20.05
CA ILE A 300 -9.70 -12.18 -19.13
C ILE A 300 -10.12 -10.77 -18.71
N ALA A 301 -11.42 -10.48 -18.75
CA ALA A 301 -11.96 -9.20 -18.33
C ALA A 301 -11.60 -8.90 -16.86
N PRO A 302 -11.13 -7.68 -16.53
CA PRO A 302 -10.72 -7.33 -15.16
C PRO A 302 -11.79 -7.58 -14.07
N PRO A 303 -13.10 -7.31 -14.28
CA PRO A 303 -14.14 -7.66 -13.30
C PRO A 303 -14.22 -9.15 -12.99
N LEU A 304 -14.11 -10.00 -14.01
CA LEU A 304 -14.16 -11.45 -13.85
C LEU A 304 -12.90 -11.95 -13.13
N LEU A 305 -11.73 -11.46 -13.52
CA LEU A 305 -10.48 -11.85 -12.89
C LEU A 305 -10.45 -11.41 -11.41
N LEU A 306 -10.94 -10.20 -11.10
CA LEU A 306 -11.12 -9.74 -9.72
C LEU A 306 -12.07 -10.64 -8.93
N ALA A 307 -13.20 -11.05 -9.50
CA ALA A 307 -14.15 -11.94 -8.84
C ALA A 307 -13.55 -13.31 -8.54
N VAL A 308 -12.80 -13.88 -9.48
CA VAL A 308 -12.09 -15.16 -9.27
C VAL A 308 -11.05 -15.00 -8.16
N PHE A 309 -10.21 -13.98 -8.22
CA PHE A 309 -9.15 -13.75 -7.23
C PHE A 309 -9.71 -13.46 -5.83
N ALA A 310 -10.75 -12.64 -5.73
CA ALA A 310 -11.43 -12.37 -4.46
C ALA A 310 -12.12 -13.62 -3.90
N GLY A 311 -12.81 -14.39 -4.75
CA GLY A 311 -13.47 -15.65 -4.36
C GLY A 311 -12.47 -16.70 -3.88
N THR A 312 -11.33 -16.86 -4.57
CA THR A 312 -10.28 -17.77 -4.11
C THR A 312 -9.62 -17.28 -2.82
N SER A 313 -9.38 -15.97 -2.68
CA SER A 313 -8.85 -15.40 -1.42
C SER A 313 -9.80 -15.63 -0.24
N LEU A 314 -11.11 -15.49 -0.46
CA LEU A 314 -12.14 -15.82 0.52
C LEU A 314 -12.06 -17.29 0.94
N ILE A 315 -12.04 -18.22 -0.03
CA ILE A 315 -11.96 -19.66 0.25
C ILE A 315 -10.69 -19.99 1.05
N LEU A 316 -9.55 -19.42 0.67
CA LEU A 316 -8.27 -19.65 1.35
C LEU A 316 -8.24 -19.04 2.76
N ALA A 317 -8.82 -17.87 2.97
CA ALA A 317 -8.95 -17.27 4.30
C ALA A 317 -9.86 -18.10 5.22
N VAL A 318 -10.96 -18.64 4.69
CA VAL A 318 -11.84 -19.57 5.42
C VAL A 318 -11.10 -20.88 5.71
N ALA A 319 -10.34 -21.42 4.77
CA ALA A 319 -9.53 -22.61 4.99
C ALA A 319 -8.46 -22.38 6.08
N ALA A 320 -7.80 -21.22 6.09
CA ALA A 320 -6.88 -20.83 7.16
C ALA A 320 -7.60 -20.72 8.52
N ALA A 321 -8.84 -20.23 8.54
CA ALA A 321 -9.62 -20.16 9.78
C ALA A 321 -10.03 -21.53 10.33
N LEU A 322 -10.38 -22.47 9.45
CA LEU A 322 -11.02 -23.74 9.85
C LEU A 322 -10.05 -24.92 9.98
N LEU A 323 -9.04 -25.01 9.10
CA LEU A 323 -8.15 -26.17 9.06
C LEU A 323 -7.05 -26.13 10.11
N GLY A 324 -6.49 -24.94 10.37
CA GLY A 324 -5.29 -24.80 11.20
C GLY A 324 -4.09 -25.60 10.69
N GLY A 325 -3.10 -25.78 11.56
CA GLY A 325 -1.90 -26.57 11.26
C GLY A 325 -1.12 -26.06 10.03
N GLN A 326 -0.37 -26.96 9.40
CA GLN A 326 0.39 -26.63 8.19
C GLN A 326 -0.54 -26.32 7.00
N ALA A 327 -1.69 -27.01 6.91
CA ALA A 327 -2.64 -26.82 5.81
C ALA A 327 -3.25 -25.41 5.82
N GLY A 328 -3.65 -24.91 6.99
CA GLY A 328 -4.15 -23.56 7.18
C GLY A 328 -3.07 -22.50 6.91
N LEU A 329 -1.81 -22.76 7.31
CA LEU A 329 -0.69 -21.87 7.03
C LEU A 329 -0.39 -21.79 5.52
N ILE A 330 -0.41 -22.93 4.81
CA ILE A 330 -0.28 -22.96 3.34
C ILE A 330 -1.42 -22.18 2.69
N ALA A 331 -2.66 -22.33 3.17
CA ALA A 331 -3.80 -21.60 2.63
C ALA A 331 -3.65 -20.08 2.81
N LEU A 332 -3.23 -19.65 4.00
CA LEU A 332 -2.95 -18.24 4.33
C LEU A 332 -1.87 -17.65 3.41
N VAL A 333 -0.78 -18.37 3.22
CA VAL A 333 0.35 -17.96 2.36
C VAL A 333 -0.07 -17.93 0.89
N ALA A 334 -0.81 -18.94 0.42
CA ALA A 334 -1.34 -19.02 -0.93
C ALA A 334 -2.33 -17.88 -1.24
N ALA A 335 -3.08 -17.38 -0.25
CA ALA A 335 -4.00 -16.25 -0.44
C ALA A 335 -3.27 -15.00 -0.96
N SER A 336 -1.99 -14.82 -0.62
CA SER A 336 -1.18 -13.70 -1.10
C SER A 336 -1.06 -13.64 -2.62
N PHE A 337 -1.01 -14.78 -3.30
CA PHE A 337 -1.04 -14.82 -4.76
C PHE A 337 -2.33 -14.19 -5.32
N PHE A 338 -3.48 -14.48 -4.69
CA PHE A 338 -4.79 -14.02 -5.14
C PHE A 338 -5.15 -12.61 -4.62
N MET A 339 -4.47 -12.11 -3.60
CA MET A 339 -4.56 -10.69 -3.20
C MET A 339 -3.88 -9.74 -4.19
N SER A 340 -2.97 -10.26 -5.03
CA SER A 340 -2.02 -9.48 -5.82
C SER A 340 -2.63 -8.42 -6.74
N ILE A 341 -3.71 -8.71 -7.47
CA ILE A 341 -4.32 -7.78 -8.43
C ILE A 341 -5.45 -6.95 -7.84
N GLN A 342 -5.92 -7.25 -6.62
CA GLN A 342 -7.20 -6.72 -6.17
C GLN A 342 -7.15 -5.20 -5.99
N PHE A 343 -6.12 -4.65 -5.33
CA PHE A 343 -5.92 -3.19 -5.18
C PHE A 343 -6.04 -2.44 -6.53
N PRO A 344 -5.15 -2.67 -7.52
CA PRO A 344 -5.18 -1.89 -8.76
C PRO A 344 -6.46 -2.14 -9.57
N THR A 345 -7.04 -3.34 -9.47
CA THR A 345 -8.27 -3.64 -10.22
C THR A 345 -9.49 -2.97 -9.61
N ILE A 346 -9.61 -2.96 -8.27
CA ILE A 346 -10.67 -2.22 -7.56
C ILE A 346 -10.57 -0.74 -7.90
N PHE A 347 -9.36 -0.18 -7.82
CA PHE A 347 -9.10 1.22 -8.15
C PHE A 347 -9.55 1.55 -9.58
N ALA A 348 -9.03 0.82 -10.58
CA ALA A 348 -9.33 1.10 -11.98
C ALA A 348 -10.83 0.93 -12.32
N LEU A 349 -11.49 -0.09 -11.77
CA LEU A 349 -12.92 -0.32 -11.99
C LEU A 349 -13.78 0.73 -11.27
N GLY A 350 -13.38 1.17 -10.08
CA GLY A 350 -14.05 2.22 -9.32
C GLY A 350 -13.98 3.59 -10.00
N MET A 351 -12.86 3.87 -10.66
CA MET A 351 -12.59 5.13 -11.35
C MET A 351 -13.24 5.26 -12.74
N ALA A 352 -13.74 4.15 -13.29
CA ALA A 352 -14.26 4.11 -14.65
C ALA A 352 -15.52 4.98 -14.81
N GLY A 353 -15.45 5.96 -15.72
CA GLY A 353 -16.58 6.82 -16.09
C GLY A 353 -16.84 8.01 -15.17
N LEU A 354 -15.89 8.38 -14.30
CA LEU A 354 -16.07 9.50 -13.36
C LEU A 354 -15.88 10.89 -13.99
N GLY A 355 -15.22 10.98 -15.15
CA GLY A 355 -14.97 12.26 -15.84
C GLY A 355 -14.37 13.32 -14.90
N PRO A 356 -14.99 14.50 -14.73
CA PRO A 356 -14.49 15.56 -13.85
C PRO A 356 -14.31 15.17 -12.38
N LEU A 357 -15.02 14.13 -11.91
CA LEU A 357 -14.94 13.64 -10.53
C LEU A 357 -13.74 12.71 -10.29
N ALA A 358 -12.99 12.30 -11.32
CA ALA A 358 -11.92 11.31 -11.20
C ALA A 358 -10.94 11.63 -10.07
N ARG A 359 -10.40 12.85 -10.02
CA ARG A 359 -9.43 13.27 -8.98
C ARG A 359 -9.99 13.17 -7.57
N ALA A 360 -11.24 13.59 -7.36
CA ALA A 360 -11.91 13.49 -6.06
C ALA A 360 -12.25 12.03 -5.71
N GLY A 361 -12.65 11.22 -6.70
CA GLY A 361 -12.88 9.80 -6.51
C GLY A 361 -11.61 9.04 -6.15
N ALA A 362 -10.48 9.37 -6.76
CA ALA A 362 -9.18 8.81 -6.42
C ALA A 362 -8.85 9.07 -4.95
N SER A 363 -9.05 10.29 -4.44
CA SER A 363 -8.82 10.56 -3.02
C SER A 363 -9.71 9.72 -2.10
N LEU A 364 -10.98 9.46 -2.46
CA LEU A 364 -11.85 8.63 -1.65
C LEU A 364 -11.36 7.17 -1.57
N ILE A 365 -10.88 6.61 -2.68
CA ILE A 365 -10.30 5.27 -2.71
C ILE A 365 -8.98 5.22 -1.93
N VAL A 366 -8.15 6.27 -2.00
CA VAL A 366 -6.90 6.36 -1.22
C VAL A 366 -7.17 6.50 0.28
N MET A 367 -8.18 7.29 0.68
CA MET A 367 -8.60 7.40 2.08
C MET A 367 -9.00 6.04 2.66
N ALA A 368 -9.57 5.16 1.83
CA ALA A 368 -9.95 3.81 2.25
C ALA A 368 -8.77 2.94 2.73
N ILE A 369 -7.52 3.32 2.42
CA ILE A 369 -6.31 2.63 2.92
C ILE A 369 -6.27 2.56 4.45
N ILE A 370 -6.94 3.48 5.17
CA ILE A 370 -7.10 3.43 6.63
C ILE A 370 -7.73 2.11 7.14
N GLY A 371 -8.43 1.37 6.26
CA GLY A 371 -8.92 0.03 6.56
C GLY A 371 -7.83 -0.93 7.02
N GLY A 372 -6.58 -0.72 6.60
CA GLY A 372 -5.40 -1.44 7.08
C GLY A 372 -5.29 -1.41 8.61
N ALA A 373 -5.38 -0.22 9.22
CA ALA A 373 -5.34 -0.07 10.67
C ALA A 373 -6.59 -0.65 11.34
N VAL A 374 -7.77 -0.31 10.83
CA VAL A 374 -9.06 -0.65 11.45
C VAL A 374 -9.28 -2.17 11.50
N LEU A 375 -9.11 -2.86 10.37
CA LEU A 375 -9.36 -4.30 10.29
C LEU A 375 -8.25 -5.13 10.92
N THR A 376 -7.00 -4.66 10.90
CA THR A 376 -5.92 -5.34 11.64
C THR A 376 -6.15 -5.29 13.15
N ALA A 377 -6.66 -4.16 13.67
CA ALA A 377 -7.08 -4.04 15.07
C ALA A 377 -8.27 -4.96 15.39
N ALA A 378 -9.27 -5.02 14.49
CA ALA A 378 -10.40 -5.95 14.64
C ALA A 378 -9.95 -7.41 14.64
N MET A 379 -9.00 -7.78 13.77
CA MET A 379 -8.37 -9.11 13.76
C MET A 379 -7.64 -9.40 15.08
N GLY A 380 -6.98 -8.40 15.66
CA GLY A 380 -6.34 -8.53 16.97
C GLY A 380 -7.33 -8.83 18.08
N ALA A 381 -8.41 -8.04 18.17
CA ALA A 381 -9.47 -8.26 19.15
C ALA A 381 -10.10 -9.66 19.01
N VAL A 382 -10.39 -10.11 17.77
CA VAL A 382 -10.90 -11.47 17.53
C VAL A 382 -9.86 -12.53 17.88
N SER A 383 -8.58 -12.28 17.59
CA SER A 383 -7.49 -13.19 17.96
C SER A 383 -7.39 -13.38 19.47
N ASP A 384 -7.56 -12.32 20.25
CA ASP A 384 -7.46 -12.37 21.71
C ASP A 384 -8.67 -13.08 22.33
N MET A 385 -9.87 -12.93 21.73
CA MET A 385 -11.10 -13.56 22.22
C MET A 385 -11.28 -15.02 21.80
N ALA A 386 -10.92 -15.35 20.56
CA ALA A 386 -11.28 -16.61 19.90
C ALA A 386 -10.09 -17.33 19.24
N GLY A 387 -8.88 -16.82 19.41
CA GLY A 387 -7.65 -17.38 18.85
C GLY A 387 -7.34 -16.90 17.43
N ILE A 388 -6.07 -17.07 17.03
CA ILE A 388 -5.53 -16.52 15.78
C ILE A 388 -6.20 -17.10 14.53
N ASN A 389 -6.72 -18.33 14.59
CA ASN A 389 -7.42 -18.95 13.47
C ASN A 389 -8.77 -18.24 13.22
N ALA A 390 -9.51 -17.93 14.28
CA ALA A 390 -10.77 -17.20 14.18
C ALA A 390 -10.56 -15.79 13.62
N ALA A 391 -9.43 -15.14 13.92
CA ALA A 391 -9.10 -13.83 13.36
C ALA A 391 -9.08 -13.83 11.82
N MET A 392 -8.76 -14.96 11.17
CA MET A 392 -8.76 -15.06 9.71
C MET A 392 -10.17 -14.93 9.11
N LEU A 393 -11.23 -15.12 9.90
CA LEU A 393 -12.61 -14.88 9.45
C LEU A 393 -12.89 -13.41 9.18
N VAL A 394 -12.18 -12.48 9.85
CA VAL A 394 -12.31 -11.05 9.55
C VAL A 394 -11.77 -10.75 8.14
N ALA A 395 -10.64 -11.36 7.76
CA ALA A 395 -10.12 -11.28 6.40
C ALA A 395 -11.05 -11.95 5.38
N ALA A 396 -11.66 -13.10 5.74
CA ALA A 396 -12.68 -13.73 4.90
C ALA A 396 -13.87 -12.80 4.64
N LEU A 397 -14.42 -12.18 5.68
CA LEU A 397 -15.51 -11.20 5.55
C LEU A 397 -15.12 -10.03 4.65
N ALA A 398 -13.89 -9.54 4.78
CA ALA A 398 -13.38 -8.50 3.90
C ALA A 398 -13.36 -8.92 2.42
N PHE A 399 -12.94 -10.15 2.10
CA PHE A 399 -12.99 -10.66 0.73
C PHE A 399 -14.41 -10.88 0.20
N VAL A 400 -15.40 -11.12 1.06
CA VAL A 400 -16.82 -11.11 0.65
C VAL A 400 -17.18 -9.74 0.07
N VAL A 401 -16.81 -8.64 0.74
CA VAL A 401 -17.10 -7.28 0.25
C VAL A 401 -16.42 -7.02 -1.09
N VAL A 402 -15.17 -7.44 -1.25
CA VAL A 402 -14.44 -7.31 -2.53
C VAL A 402 -15.11 -8.13 -3.63
N LEU A 403 -15.53 -9.36 -3.34
CA LEU A 403 -16.21 -10.24 -4.29
C LEU A 403 -17.56 -9.63 -4.71
N LEU A 404 -18.36 -9.12 -3.77
CA LEU A 404 -19.62 -8.46 -4.06
C LEU A 404 -19.43 -7.23 -4.96
N PHE A 405 -18.40 -6.44 -4.72
CA PHE A 405 -18.04 -5.33 -5.61
C PHE A 405 -17.72 -5.84 -7.02
N ALA A 406 -16.84 -6.85 -7.15
CA ALA A 406 -16.43 -7.42 -8.42
C ALA A 406 -17.63 -7.96 -9.24
N LEU A 407 -18.56 -8.64 -8.58
CA LEU A 407 -19.79 -9.14 -9.19
C LEU A 407 -20.72 -7.99 -9.62
N SER A 408 -20.82 -6.93 -8.81
CA SER A 408 -21.66 -5.77 -9.13
C SER A 408 -21.20 -5.00 -10.37
N VAL A 409 -19.89 -4.94 -10.62
CA VAL A 409 -19.33 -4.26 -11.80
C VAL A 409 -19.28 -5.16 -13.04
N ARG A 410 -19.26 -6.49 -12.86
CA ARG A 410 -19.36 -7.47 -13.96
C ARG A 410 -20.70 -7.36 -14.70
N GLY A 411 -21.81 -7.20 -13.97
CA GLY A 411 -23.14 -7.03 -14.58
C GLY A 411 -23.27 -5.75 -15.41
N ALA A 412 -22.56 -4.68 -15.03
CA ALA A 412 -22.61 -3.40 -15.73
C ALA A 412 -21.84 -3.37 -17.06
N THR A 413 -20.80 -4.21 -17.22
CA THR A 413 -20.02 -4.29 -18.46
C THR A 413 -20.73 -5.05 -19.60
N VAL A 414 -21.75 -5.85 -19.30
CA VAL A 414 -22.54 -6.58 -20.32
C VAL A 414 -23.55 -5.66 -21.02
N ALA A 415 -23.85 -4.49 -20.45
CA ALA A 415 -24.80 -3.51 -20.99
C ALA A 415 -24.19 -2.46 -21.96
N VAL A 416 -22.93 -2.61 -22.36
CA VAL A 416 -22.35 -1.79 -23.44
C VAL A 416 -22.53 -2.54 -24.76
N THR A 417 -23.76 -2.49 -25.28
CA THR A 417 -24.11 -2.92 -26.63
C THR A 417 -23.26 -2.13 -27.64
N PRO A 418 -22.68 -2.73 -28.69
CA PRO A 418 -22.00 -1.96 -29.71
C PRO A 418 -23.02 -1.07 -30.42
N ALA A 419 -22.85 0.24 -30.33
CA ALA A 419 -23.59 1.18 -31.16
C ALA A 419 -23.30 0.83 -32.64
N HIS A 420 -24.38 0.63 -33.37
CA HIS A 420 -24.44 0.24 -34.77
C HIS A 420 -23.40 0.95 -35.65
N SER A 421 -22.59 0.15 -36.33
CA SER A 421 -21.93 0.55 -37.56
C SER A 421 -22.96 0.56 -38.69
N HIS A 422 -23.35 1.75 -39.15
CA HIS A 422 -23.89 1.98 -40.48
C HIS A 422 -22.97 2.93 -41.23
#